data_AF-A0A662SVN4-F1
#
_entry.id   AF-A0A662SVN4-F1
#
_cell.length_a   1.000
_cell.length_b   1.000
_cell.length_c   1.000
_cell.angle_alpha   90.00
_cell.angle_beta   90.00
_cell.angle_gamma   90.00
#
_symmetry.space_group_name_H-M   'P 1'
#
loop_
_entity.id
_entity.type
_entity.pdbx_description
1 polymer ?
#
loop_
_entity_poly.entity_id
_entity_poly.type
_entity_poly.pdbx_seq_one_letter_code
_entity_poly.pdbx_strand_id
1 'polypeptide(L)'
;MSHLKGIVGSVSRRLEGRRVVLCVTGSVAAVEAPRLARELMRHGADVHVVMSRAACKLIGPDLMEWATGNPVVTELTGRLEHVELAGEWEGKADLVLVYPATANTISKIAHGVDDTPVTTVVSTALGSGIPMLVAPAMHYSMYRNPFVSESLRRLSEGGVKVIQPRVEEGKAKVASVEEAVEEVLGALSPMDYSGVRALVTADRTVEHIDSVRV
;
A
#
# COMPACT_ATOMS: atom_id res chain seq x y z
N MET A 1 10.08 25.03 -17.50
CA MET A 1 9.17 24.81 -16.35
C MET A 1 8.61 23.41 -16.48
N SER A 2 9.09 22.45 -15.69
CA SER A 2 8.52 21.10 -15.69
C SER A 2 7.22 21.13 -14.87
N HIS A 3 6.07 20.91 -15.51
CA HIS A 3 4.73 20.95 -14.92
C HIS A 3 4.40 19.65 -14.15
N LEU A 4 5.17 19.29 -13.12
CA LEU A 4 4.92 18.07 -12.34
C LEU A 4 4.53 18.40 -10.89
N LYS A 5 3.21 18.33 -10.65
CA LYS A 5 2.51 17.52 -9.63
C LYS A 5 1.00 17.75 -9.77
N GLY A 6 0.20 16.70 -9.87
CA GLY A 6 -1.28 16.75 -9.83
C GLY A 6 -1.83 15.34 -10.01
N ILE A 7 -2.70 14.79 -9.14
CA ILE A 7 -3.98 15.33 -8.66
C ILE A 7 -4.03 15.40 -7.12
N VAL A 8 -4.89 16.27 -6.58
CA VAL A 8 -5.02 16.59 -5.15
C VAL A 8 -6.50 16.62 -4.73
N GLY A 9 -7.21 15.51 -4.92
CA GLY A 9 -8.54 15.35 -4.35
C GLY A 9 -9.76 15.50 -5.29
N SER A 10 -9.70 14.95 -6.51
CA SER A 10 -10.85 15.01 -7.44
C SER A 10 -12.00 14.05 -7.10
N VAL A 11 -11.74 12.98 -6.33
CA VAL A 11 -12.76 12.01 -5.87
C VAL A 11 -13.22 12.35 -4.45
N SER A 12 -12.27 12.66 -3.56
CA SER A 12 -12.55 13.17 -2.22
C SER A 12 -11.32 13.92 -1.67
N ARG A 13 -11.43 14.50 -0.48
CA ARG A 13 -10.31 15.14 0.24
C ARG A 13 -9.89 14.42 1.51
N ARG A 14 -10.25 13.14 1.66
CA ARG A 14 -10.03 12.37 2.90
C ARG A 14 -8.55 12.17 3.24
N LEU A 15 -7.65 12.27 2.26
CA LEU A 15 -6.21 12.17 2.43
C LEU A 15 -5.50 13.53 2.26
N GLU A 16 -6.24 14.64 2.26
CA GLU A 16 -5.65 15.97 2.15
C GLU A 16 -4.66 16.20 3.30
N GLY A 17 -3.45 16.66 2.95
CA GLY A 17 -2.35 16.85 3.90
C GLY A 17 -1.67 15.56 4.37
N ARG A 18 -2.07 14.37 3.86
CA ARG A 18 -1.45 13.10 4.22
C ARG A 18 -0.34 12.71 3.26
N ARG A 19 0.83 12.38 3.79
CA ARG A 19 1.96 11.83 3.05
C ARG A 19 1.96 10.31 3.11
N VAL A 20 1.83 9.67 1.95
CA VAL A 20 1.84 8.21 1.81
C VAL A 20 3.08 7.77 1.06
N VAL A 21 3.86 6.85 1.65
CA VAL A 21 4.98 6.23 0.96
C VAL A 21 4.54 4.91 0.35
N LEU A 22 4.58 4.82 -0.98
CA LEU A 22 4.27 3.63 -1.76
C LEU A 22 5.56 2.89 -2.11
N CYS A 23 5.77 1.76 -1.44
CA CYS A 23 6.88 0.84 -1.66
C CYS A 23 6.50 -0.24 -2.69
N VAL A 24 7.16 -0.23 -3.86
CA VAL A 24 6.88 -1.15 -4.97
C VAL A 24 7.94 -2.25 -5.05
N THR A 25 7.50 -3.51 -5.01
CA THR A 25 8.39 -4.68 -5.07
C THR A 25 8.25 -5.48 -6.37
N GLY A 26 9.20 -6.37 -6.65
CA GLY A 26 9.32 -7.10 -7.92
C GLY A 26 8.28 -8.19 -8.16
N SER A 27 7.01 -7.82 -8.29
CA SER A 27 5.90 -8.69 -8.71
C SER A 27 5.31 -8.18 -10.02
N VAL A 28 4.80 -9.06 -10.87
CA VAL A 28 4.10 -8.68 -12.12
C VAL A 28 2.92 -7.73 -11.87
N ALA A 29 2.35 -7.75 -10.66
CA ALA A 29 1.32 -6.83 -10.22
C ALA A 29 1.81 -5.38 -10.03
N ALA A 30 3.12 -5.10 -10.14
CA ALA A 30 3.67 -3.76 -10.06
C ALA A 30 3.08 -2.82 -11.12
N VAL A 31 2.59 -3.35 -12.25
CA VAL A 31 1.89 -2.59 -13.28
C VAL A 31 0.65 -1.83 -12.76
N GLU A 32 0.07 -2.25 -11.62
CA GLU A 32 -1.05 -1.55 -10.98
C GLU A 32 -0.60 -0.40 -10.06
N ALA A 33 0.69 -0.31 -9.71
CA ALA A 33 1.20 0.70 -8.79
C ALA A 33 1.02 2.14 -9.28
N PRO A 34 1.21 2.49 -10.58
CA PRO A 34 0.92 3.83 -11.09
C PRO A 34 -0.56 4.19 -10.94
N ARG A 35 -1.47 3.23 -11.17
CA ARG A 35 -2.92 3.43 -11.02
C ARG A 35 -3.28 3.67 -9.56
N LEU A 36 -2.72 2.85 -8.65
CA LEU A 36 -2.90 3.02 -7.20
C LEU A 36 -2.40 4.38 -6.72
N ALA A 37 -1.20 4.79 -7.12
CA ALA A 37 -0.63 6.08 -6.74
C ALA A 37 -1.54 7.25 -7.19
N ARG A 38 -2.02 7.21 -8.43
CA ARG A 38 -2.96 8.20 -8.95
C ARG A 38 -4.30 8.19 -8.22
N GLU A 39 -4.80 7.03 -7.81
CA GLU A 39 -6.06 6.96 -7.06
C GLU A 39 -5.91 7.56 -5.66
N LEU A 40 -4.83 7.25 -4.93
CA LEU A 40 -4.54 7.89 -3.64
C LEU A 40 -4.45 9.43 -3.76
N MET A 41 -3.81 9.92 -4.81
CA MET A 41 -3.75 11.35 -5.15
C MET A 41 -5.13 11.96 -5.45
N ARG A 42 -6.04 11.21 -6.08
CA ARG A 42 -7.44 11.63 -6.28
C ARG A 42 -8.24 11.71 -4.98
N HIS A 43 -7.75 11.11 -3.89
CA HIS A 43 -8.29 11.28 -2.54
C HIS A 43 -7.55 12.36 -1.73
N GLY A 44 -6.51 13.01 -2.29
CA GLY A 44 -5.80 14.14 -1.70
C GLY A 44 -4.39 13.84 -1.16
N ALA A 45 -3.91 12.59 -1.28
CA ALA A 45 -2.62 12.19 -0.71
C ALA A 45 -1.41 12.78 -1.47
N ASP A 46 -0.36 13.12 -0.72
CA ASP A 46 0.99 13.31 -1.23
C ASP A 46 1.73 11.97 -1.30
N VAL A 47 1.87 11.40 -2.50
CA VAL A 47 2.40 10.04 -2.68
C VAL A 47 3.89 10.05 -3.07
N HIS A 48 4.74 9.50 -2.22
CA HIS A 48 6.18 9.31 -2.48
C HIS A 48 6.45 7.84 -2.80
N VAL A 49 7.32 7.56 -3.76
CA VAL A 49 7.52 6.19 -4.26
C VAL A 49 8.92 5.70 -3.96
N VAL A 50 9.01 4.47 -3.45
CA VAL A 50 10.26 3.75 -3.24
C VAL A 50 10.18 2.44 -4.01
N MET A 51 11.16 2.16 -4.86
CA MET A 51 11.16 0.96 -5.69
C MET A 51 12.33 0.04 -5.36
N SER A 52 12.05 -1.26 -5.30
CA SER A 52 13.11 -2.27 -5.30
C SER A 52 13.74 -2.38 -6.69
N ARG A 53 15.01 -2.78 -6.77
CA ARG A 53 15.69 -3.05 -8.07
C ARG A 53 14.94 -4.06 -8.93
N ALA A 54 14.23 -5.02 -8.33
CA ALA A 54 13.40 -5.99 -9.04
C ALA A 54 12.14 -5.35 -9.65
N ALA A 55 11.52 -4.38 -8.96
CA ALA A 55 10.39 -3.62 -9.49
C ALA A 55 10.81 -2.76 -10.69
N CYS A 56 11.99 -2.11 -10.62
CA CYS A 56 12.52 -1.28 -11.71
C CYS A 56 12.76 -2.05 -13.02
N LYS A 57 12.87 -3.39 -12.96
CA LYS A 57 12.97 -4.26 -14.15
C LYS A 57 11.62 -4.54 -14.80
N LEU A 58 10.52 -4.34 -14.08
CA LEU A 58 9.15 -4.63 -14.54
C LEU A 58 8.44 -3.35 -15.00
N ILE A 59 8.58 -2.27 -14.24
CA ILE A 59 8.10 -0.94 -14.60
C ILE A 59 9.23 0.07 -14.37
N GLY A 60 9.34 1.08 -15.24
CA GLY A 60 10.38 2.12 -15.12
C GLY A 60 10.07 3.14 -14.00
N PRO A 61 11.09 3.64 -13.28
CA PRO A 61 10.90 4.71 -12.30
C PRO A 61 10.23 5.96 -12.88
N ASP A 62 10.54 6.34 -14.12
CA ASP A 62 9.95 7.50 -14.80
C ASP A 62 8.41 7.44 -14.87
N LEU A 63 7.84 6.23 -14.96
CA LEU A 63 6.39 6.05 -14.95
C LEU A 63 5.79 6.40 -13.58
N MET A 64 6.49 6.04 -12.50
CA MET A 64 6.07 6.37 -11.15
C MET A 64 6.28 7.86 -10.85
N GLU A 65 7.37 8.45 -11.34
CA GLU A 65 7.60 9.90 -11.25
C GLU A 65 6.51 10.68 -12.00
N TRP A 66 6.13 10.24 -13.20
CA TRP A 66 4.98 10.81 -13.92
C TRP A 66 3.66 10.63 -13.14
N ALA A 67 3.46 9.47 -12.52
CA ALA A 67 2.22 9.16 -11.81
C ALA A 67 2.04 10.04 -10.56
N THR A 68 3.12 10.35 -9.84
CA THR A 68 3.06 11.08 -8.56
C THR A 68 3.50 12.54 -8.65
N GLY A 69 4.31 12.90 -9.64
CA GLY A 69 5.02 14.17 -9.70
C GLY A 69 6.13 14.32 -8.65
N ASN A 70 6.48 13.24 -7.93
CA ASN A 70 7.56 13.23 -6.94
C ASN A 70 8.72 12.34 -7.46
N PRO A 71 9.99 12.67 -7.15
CA PRO A 71 11.13 11.80 -7.45
C PRO A 71 10.96 10.41 -6.85
N VAL A 72 11.46 9.39 -7.56
CA VAL A 72 11.35 7.99 -7.14
C VAL A 72 12.66 7.53 -6.51
N VAL A 73 12.58 6.97 -5.30
CA VAL A 73 13.74 6.42 -4.60
C VAL A 73 14.01 5.00 -5.09
N THR A 74 15.09 4.82 -5.85
CA THR A 74 15.53 3.50 -6.35
C THR A 74 16.79 2.98 -5.68
N GLU A 75 17.49 3.84 -4.96
CA GLU A 75 18.71 3.57 -4.19
C GLU A 75 18.79 4.50 -2.98
N LEU A 76 19.58 4.12 -1.98
CA LEU A 76 19.84 4.94 -0.81
C LEU A 76 21.20 5.62 -0.98
N THR A 77 21.25 6.91 -0.72
CA THR A 77 22.45 7.73 -0.89
C THR A 77 22.79 8.48 0.40
N GLY A 78 23.79 9.35 0.34
CA GLY A 78 24.11 10.28 1.44
C GLY A 78 22.99 11.28 1.76
N ARG A 79 21.90 11.30 0.99
CA ARG A 79 20.69 12.10 1.29
C ARG A 79 19.77 11.44 2.32
N LEU A 80 20.06 10.21 2.75
CA LEU A 80 19.32 9.51 3.80
C LEU A 80 17.81 9.41 3.52
N GLU A 81 17.44 8.99 2.31
CA GLU A 81 16.06 8.96 1.81
C GLU A 81 15.10 8.17 2.73
N HIS A 82 15.61 7.12 3.38
CA HIS A 82 14.86 6.32 4.35
C HIS A 82 14.54 7.10 5.64
N VAL A 83 15.44 7.97 6.09
CA VAL A 83 15.22 8.87 7.24
C VAL A 83 14.34 10.05 6.82
N GLU A 84 14.53 10.61 5.63
CA GLU A 84 13.67 11.67 5.09
C GLU A 84 12.23 11.18 4.99
N LEU A 85 12.00 10.01 4.40
CA LEU A 85 10.63 9.52 4.20
C LEU A 85 9.98 8.98 5.48
N ALA A 86 10.75 8.38 6.39
CA ALA A 86 10.17 7.58 7.48
C ALA A 86 10.81 7.78 8.86
N GLY A 87 11.83 8.63 9.00
CA GLY A 87 12.50 8.89 10.28
C GLY A 87 11.70 9.77 11.24
N GLU A 88 12.26 10.03 12.43
CA GLU A 88 11.58 10.80 13.49
C GLU A 88 11.66 12.32 13.26
N TRP A 89 10.79 12.85 12.39
CA TRP A 89 10.63 14.29 12.17
C TRP A 89 9.21 14.63 11.66
N GLU A 90 8.85 15.91 11.66
CA GLU A 90 7.46 16.36 11.40
C GLU A 90 6.93 16.07 10.00
N GLY A 91 7.80 15.97 8.98
CA GLY A 91 7.39 15.68 7.60
C GLY A 91 7.54 14.23 7.18
N LYS A 92 7.74 13.30 8.12
CA LYS A 92 7.75 11.86 7.84
C LYS A 92 6.40 11.40 7.27
N ALA A 93 6.37 10.20 6.68
CA ALA A 93 5.14 9.63 6.17
C ALA A 93 4.08 9.44 7.26
N ASP A 94 2.83 9.71 6.93
CA ASP A 94 1.68 9.33 7.76
C ASP A 94 1.39 7.83 7.64
N LEU A 95 1.77 7.21 6.51
CA LEU A 95 1.55 5.79 6.23
C LEU A 95 2.56 5.25 5.23
N VAL A 96 3.00 4.00 5.44
CA VAL A 96 3.78 3.24 4.46
C VAL A 96 2.96 2.07 3.92
N LEU A 97 2.82 2.00 2.60
CA LEU A 97 2.14 0.92 1.89
C LEU A 97 3.13 0.15 1.02
N VAL A 98 3.29 -1.15 1.26
CA VAL A 98 4.05 -2.03 0.34
C VAL A 98 3.06 -2.70 -0.62
N TYR A 99 3.03 -2.21 -1.86
CA TYR A 99 2.13 -2.69 -2.90
C TYR A 99 2.82 -2.72 -4.27
N PRO A 100 2.87 -3.88 -4.94
CA PRO A 100 2.68 -5.22 -4.38
C PRO A 100 3.82 -5.58 -3.40
N ALA A 101 3.55 -6.47 -2.45
CA ALA A 101 4.52 -7.06 -1.54
C ALA A 101 4.84 -8.52 -1.95
N THR A 102 6.04 -8.76 -2.48
CA THR A 102 6.52 -10.11 -2.78
C THR A 102 6.80 -10.91 -1.51
N ALA A 103 6.76 -12.25 -1.61
CA ALA A 103 7.15 -13.14 -0.51
C ALA A 103 8.55 -12.82 0.03
N ASN A 104 9.50 -12.51 -0.87
CA ASN A 104 10.86 -12.14 -0.49
C ASN A 104 10.88 -10.88 0.39
N THR A 105 10.19 -9.81 -0.02
CA THR A 105 10.14 -8.58 0.78
C THR A 105 9.39 -8.80 2.10
N ILE A 106 8.27 -9.54 2.10
CA ILE A 106 7.53 -9.88 3.33
C ILE A 106 8.44 -10.62 4.32
N SER A 107 9.13 -11.67 3.87
CA SER A 107 10.02 -12.43 4.74
C SER A 107 11.20 -11.60 5.25
N LYS A 108 11.75 -10.70 4.42
CA LYS A 108 12.81 -9.77 4.87
C LYS A 108 12.32 -8.83 5.96
N ILE A 109 11.17 -8.19 5.77
CA ILE A 109 10.59 -7.27 6.77
C ILE A 109 10.31 -8.02 8.07
N ALA A 110 9.71 -9.21 8.01
CA ALA A 110 9.37 -10.00 9.19
C ALA A 110 10.60 -10.40 10.03
N HIS A 111 11.80 -10.38 9.45
CA HIS A 111 13.06 -10.74 10.10
C HIS A 111 14.03 -9.56 10.26
N GLY A 112 13.59 -8.32 9.98
CA GLY A 112 14.43 -7.13 10.14
C GLY A 112 15.59 -7.04 9.13
N VAL A 113 15.48 -7.68 7.96
CA VAL A 113 16.47 -7.54 6.88
C VAL A 113 16.15 -6.31 6.05
N ASP A 114 17.07 -5.35 6.03
CA ASP A 114 16.90 -4.01 5.46
C ASP A 114 17.90 -3.68 4.33
N ASP A 115 18.16 -4.65 3.45
CA ASP A 115 19.19 -4.62 2.41
C ASP A 115 18.73 -4.02 1.04
N THR A 116 17.56 -3.42 0.98
CA THR A 116 17.01 -2.73 -0.21
C THR A 116 16.36 -1.41 0.19
N PRO A 117 16.26 -0.41 -0.70
CA PRO A 117 15.61 0.86 -0.37
C PRO A 117 14.22 0.69 0.24
N VAL A 118 13.42 -0.23 -0.30
CA VAL A 118 12.10 -0.57 0.23
C VAL A 118 12.19 -1.12 1.66
N THR A 119 13.02 -2.12 1.90
CA THR A 119 13.10 -2.75 3.23
C THR A 119 13.74 -1.83 4.26
N THR A 120 14.67 -0.95 3.88
CA THR A 120 15.25 0.06 4.77
C THR A 120 14.22 1.13 5.15
N VAL A 121 13.48 1.68 4.18
CA VAL A 121 12.39 2.63 4.47
C VAL A 121 11.35 2.00 5.39
N VAL A 122 10.99 0.74 5.15
CA VAL A 122 10.07 -0.01 6.01
C VAL A 122 10.63 -0.19 7.42
N SER A 123 11.90 -0.58 7.55
CA SER A 123 12.57 -0.75 8.84
C SER A 123 12.53 0.56 9.65
N THR A 124 12.87 1.68 9.01
CA THR A 124 12.78 3.01 9.62
C THR A 124 11.34 3.36 10.01
N ALA A 125 10.36 3.11 9.13
CA ALA A 125 8.96 3.41 9.39
C ALA A 125 8.39 2.65 10.59
N LEU A 126 8.70 1.36 10.70
CA LEU A 126 8.32 0.53 11.86
C LEU A 126 8.97 1.05 13.14
N GLY A 127 10.26 1.38 13.09
CA GLY A 127 10.98 1.96 14.23
C GLY A 127 10.39 3.31 14.69
N SER A 128 9.92 4.13 13.75
CA SER A 128 9.32 5.44 14.02
C SER A 128 7.81 5.41 14.25
N GLY A 129 7.21 4.22 14.41
CA GLY A 129 5.81 4.02 14.75
C GLY A 129 4.82 4.43 13.65
N ILE A 130 5.25 4.47 12.38
CA ILE A 130 4.39 4.84 11.25
C ILE A 130 3.47 3.66 10.92
N PRO A 131 2.14 3.87 10.78
CA PRO A 131 1.20 2.84 10.32
C PRO A 131 1.66 2.20 9.00
N MET A 132 1.63 0.87 8.95
CA MET A 132 2.15 0.11 7.83
C MET A 132 1.13 -0.88 7.28
N LEU A 133 0.98 -0.88 5.95
CA LEU A 133 0.15 -1.81 5.19
C LEU A 133 1.01 -2.62 4.22
N VAL A 134 0.69 -3.90 4.04
CA VAL A 134 1.32 -4.76 3.03
C VAL A 134 0.27 -5.49 2.21
N ALA A 135 0.42 -5.49 0.89
CA ALA A 135 -0.49 -6.18 -0.04
C ALA A 135 0.24 -7.35 -0.73
N PRO A 136 0.11 -8.60 -0.23
CA PRO A 136 0.84 -9.75 -0.76
C PRO A 136 0.49 -10.03 -2.22
N ALA A 137 1.50 -10.34 -3.03
CA ALA A 137 1.31 -10.74 -4.43
C ALA A 137 2.33 -11.82 -4.82
N MET A 138 1.86 -13.05 -5.02
CA MET A 138 2.72 -14.19 -5.34
C MET A 138 1.94 -15.38 -5.92
N HIS A 139 2.67 -16.35 -6.48
CA HIS A 139 2.08 -17.62 -6.87
C HIS A 139 1.50 -18.36 -5.64
N TYR A 140 0.43 -19.14 -5.80
CA TYR A 140 -0.26 -19.76 -4.66
C TYR A 140 0.60 -20.78 -3.90
N SER A 141 1.53 -21.46 -4.57
CA SER A 141 2.52 -22.32 -3.89
C SER A 141 3.42 -21.56 -2.92
N MET A 142 3.77 -20.30 -3.24
CA MET A 142 4.52 -19.43 -2.34
C MET A 142 3.64 -18.94 -1.19
N TYR A 143 2.38 -18.62 -1.46
CA TYR A 143 1.43 -18.18 -0.43
C TYR A 143 1.16 -19.28 0.60
N ARG A 144 1.09 -20.55 0.16
CA ARG A 144 0.97 -21.74 1.02
C ARG A 144 2.29 -22.16 1.69
N ASN A 145 3.41 -21.48 1.41
CA ASN A 145 4.66 -21.79 2.07
C ASN A 145 4.54 -21.45 3.58
N PRO A 146 4.79 -22.42 4.49
CA PRO A 146 4.63 -22.21 5.92
C PRO A 146 5.50 -21.06 6.44
N PHE A 147 6.70 -20.85 5.88
CA PHE A 147 7.59 -19.76 6.29
C PHE A 147 7.10 -18.38 5.84
N VAL A 148 6.40 -18.30 4.71
CA VAL A 148 5.77 -17.05 4.24
C VAL A 148 4.53 -16.75 5.06
N SER A 149 3.71 -17.77 5.35
CA SER A 149 2.54 -17.65 6.22
C SER A 149 2.95 -17.20 7.63
N GLU A 150 4.04 -17.76 8.17
CA GLU A 150 4.60 -17.35 9.45
C GLU A 150 5.14 -15.92 9.41
N SER A 151 5.80 -15.53 8.32
CA SER A 151 6.25 -14.14 8.12
C SER A 151 5.06 -13.17 8.13
N LEU A 152 3.98 -13.49 7.42
CA LEU A 152 2.75 -12.68 7.41
C LEU A 152 2.13 -12.57 8.81
N ARG A 153 2.07 -13.69 9.55
CA ARG A 153 1.56 -13.72 10.92
C ARG A 153 2.38 -12.81 11.84
N ARG A 154 3.71 -12.91 11.78
CA ARG A 154 4.62 -12.06 12.56
C ARG A 154 4.45 -10.58 12.25
N LEU A 155 4.27 -10.23 10.98
CA LEU A 155 3.97 -8.84 10.58
C LEU A 155 2.66 -8.36 11.20
N SER A 156 1.59 -9.16 11.12
CA SER A 156 0.29 -8.83 11.73
C SER A 156 0.38 -8.67 13.24
N GLU A 157 1.09 -9.56 13.94
CA GLU A 157 1.32 -9.46 15.38
C GLU A 157 2.15 -8.23 15.75
N GLY A 158 3.05 -7.80 14.87
CA GLY A 158 3.83 -6.56 14.98
C GLY A 158 3.06 -5.28 14.62
N GLY A 159 1.75 -5.35 14.39
CA GLY A 159 0.90 -4.19 14.07
C GLY A 159 0.88 -3.80 12.59
N VAL A 160 1.49 -4.58 11.70
CA VAL A 160 1.43 -4.35 10.25
C VAL A 160 0.12 -4.91 9.69
N LYS A 161 -0.68 -4.08 9.03
CA LYS A 161 -1.94 -4.50 8.43
C LYS A 161 -1.69 -5.23 7.11
N VAL A 162 -2.13 -6.48 7.03
CA VAL A 162 -2.05 -7.29 5.78
C VAL A 162 -3.35 -7.12 5.00
N ILE A 163 -3.26 -6.51 3.82
CA ILE A 163 -4.36 -6.42 2.86
C ILE A 163 -4.48 -7.79 2.18
N GLN A 164 -5.60 -8.47 2.37
CA GLN A 164 -5.73 -9.86 1.92
C GLN A 164 -5.70 -9.95 0.38
N PRO A 165 -4.95 -10.91 -0.19
CA PRO A 165 -4.94 -11.14 -1.63
C PRO A 165 -6.23 -11.82 -2.09
N ARG A 166 -6.56 -11.68 -3.37
CA ARG A 166 -7.64 -12.43 -4.02
C ARG A 166 -7.11 -13.77 -4.50
N VAL A 167 -7.65 -14.86 -3.96
CA VAL A 167 -7.24 -16.22 -4.34
C VAL A 167 -8.06 -16.68 -5.55
N GLU A 168 -7.46 -16.57 -6.72
CA GLU A 168 -8.07 -16.91 -8.00
C GLU A 168 -7.03 -17.57 -8.92
N GLU A 169 -7.46 -18.47 -9.81
CA GLU A 169 -6.58 -19.10 -10.83
C GLU A 169 -5.29 -19.73 -10.26
N GLY A 170 -5.33 -20.23 -9.01
CA GLY A 170 -4.13 -20.76 -8.35
C GLY A 170 -3.06 -19.71 -8.10
N LYS A 171 -3.44 -18.43 -7.92
CA LYS A 171 -2.56 -17.32 -7.55
C LYS A 171 -3.17 -16.55 -6.38
N ALA A 172 -2.31 -16.03 -5.51
CA ALA A 172 -2.69 -14.99 -4.57
C ALA A 172 -2.48 -13.64 -5.30
N LYS A 173 -3.49 -13.23 -6.07
CA LYS A 173 -3.47 -11.96 -6.80
C LYS A 173 -3.48 -10.82 -5.78
N VAL A 174 -2.74 -9.75 -6.07
CA VAL A 174 -2.76 -8.56 -5.21
C VAL A 174 -4.20 -8.05 -5.06
N ALA A 175 -4.50 -7.47 -3.90
CA ALA A 175 -5.74 -6.72 -3.69
C ALA A 175 -5.92 -5.69 -4.82
N SER A 176 -7.16 -5.42 -5.19
CA SER A 176 -7.48 -4.38 -6.17
C SER A 176 -7.00 -3.00 -5.70
N VAL A 177 -6.90 -2.07 -6.65
CA VAL A 177 -6.57 -0.68 -6.34
C VAL A 177 -7.60 -0.09 -5.39
N GLU A 178 -8.87 -0.40 -5.61
CA GLU A 178 -10.01 0.05 -4.83
C GLU A 178 -9.91 -0.45 -3.37
N GLU A 179 -9.68 -1.76 -3.16
CA GLU A 179 -9.46 -2.33 -1.84
C GLU A 179 -8.23 -1.70 -1.15
N ALA A 180 -7.12 -1.51 -1.86
CA ALA A 180 -5.93 -0.90 -1.28
C ALA A 180 -6.14 0.57 -0.87
N VAL A 181 -6.92 1.33 -1.65
CA VAL A 181 -7.28 2.72 -1.31
C VAL A 181 -8.20 2.76 -0.09
N GLU A 182 -9.20 1.88 -0.01
CA GLU A 182 -10.08 1.78 1.16
C GLU A 182 -9.30 1.47 2.44
N GLU A 183 -8.31 0.58 2.36
CA GLU A 183 -7.46 0.23 3.48
C GLU A 183 -6.57 1.40 3.94
N VAL A 184 -6.01 2.16 3.01
CA VAL A 184 -5.25 3.39 3.32
C VAL A 184 -6.16 4.45 3.94
N LEU A 185 -7.36 4.65 3.37
CA LEU A 185 -8.35 5.57 3.92
C LEU A 185 -8.74 5.17 5.34
N GLY A 186 -9.00 3.89 5.58
CA GLY A 186 -9.35 3.38 6.91
C GLY A 186 -8.22 3.57 7.93
N ALA A 187 -6.97 3.32 7.53
CA ALA A 187 -5.81 3.47 8.41
C ALA A 187 -5.50 4.92 8.78
N LEU A 188 -5.79 5.88 7.89
CA LEU A 188 -5.56 7.32 8.12
C LEU A 188 -6.81 8.07 8.58
N SER A 189 -7.97 7.40 8.65
CA SER A 189 -9.19 8.01 9.17
C SER A 189 -9.15 8.06 10.70
N PRO A 190 -9.66 9.14 11.30
CA PRO A 190 -9.80 9.19 12.74
C PRO A 190 -10.84 8.15 13.23
N MET A 191 -10.54 7.54 14.38
CA MET A 191 -11.39 6.50 15.00
C MET A 191 -12.54 7.14 15.81
N ASP A 192 -13.33 7.99 15.16
CA ASP A 192 -14.34 8.85 15.81
C ASP A 192 -15.55 8.08 16.37
N TYR A 193 -15.68 6.79 16.03
CA TYR A 193 -16.81 5.93 16.40
C TYR A 193 -16.40 4.75 17.29
N SER A 194 -15.26 4.84 17.98
CA SER A 194 -14.84 3.81 18.94
C SER A 194 -15.90 3.60 20.02
N GLY A 195 -16.34 2.35 20.22
CA GLY A 195 -17.39 1.97 21.18
C GLY A 195 -18.82 2.13 20.68
N VAL A 196 -19.03 2.65 19.47
CA VAL A 196 -20.36 2.75 18.86
C VAL A 196 -20.74 1.40 18.24
N ARG A 197 -21.92 0.89 18.59
CA ARG A 197 -22.52 -0.29 17.94
C ARG A 197 -23.47 0.19 16.85
N ALA A 198 -23.14 -0.12 15.60
CA ALA A 198 -24.00 0.18 14.45
C ALA A 198 -24.56 -1.12 13.86
N LEU A 199 -25.84 -1.10 13.47
CA LEU A 199 -26.44 -2.11 12.61
C LEU A 199 -26.55 -1.52 11.21
N VAL A 200 -25.90 -2.16 10.24
CA VAL A 200 -25.97 -1.74 8.83
C VAL A 200 -26.79 -2.78 8.07
N THR A 201 -27.91 -2.35 7.49
CA THR A 201 -28.62 -3.08 6.45
C THR A 201 -28.28 -2.43 5.12
N ALA A 202 -27.65 -3.17 4.22
CA ALA A 202 -27.33 -2.72 2.88
C ALA A 202 -27.98 -3.69 1.88
N ASP A 203 -28.18 -3.21 0.65
CA ASP A 203 -28.95 -3.81 -0.44
C ASP A 203 -30.41 -3.29 -0.53
N ARG A 204 -31.01 -3.49 -1.70
CA ARG A 204 -32.39 -3.08 -1.98
C ARG A 204 -33.37 -4.07 -1.36
N THR A 205 -34.46 -3.54 -0.83
CA THR A 205 -35.65 -4.37 -0.58
C THR A 205 -36.22 -4.81 -1.92
N VAL A 206 -36.55 -6.10 -2.04
CA VAL A 206 -37.18 -6.68 -3.22
C VAL A 206 -38.48 -7.36 -2.77
N GLU A 207 -39.62 -6.85 -3.22
CA GLU A 207 -40.95 -7.38 -2.92
C GLU A 207 -41.53 -7.99 -4.20
N HIS A 208 -41.98 -9.24 -4.14
CA HIS A 208 -42.50 -9.93 -5.30
C HIS A 208 -43.96 -9.55 -5.54
N ILE A 209 -44.27 -9.06 -6.73
CA ILE A 209 -45.65 -8.83 -7.18
C ILE A 209 -46.30 -10.17 -7.56
N ASP A 210 -45.53 -11.06 -8.20
CA ASP A 210 -45.89 -12.45 -8.49
C ASP A 210 -44.62 -13.32 -8.67
N SER A 211 -44.77 -14.53 -9.18
CA SER A 211 -43.65 -15.48 -9.36
C SER A 211 -42.58 -15.05 -10.37
N VAL A 212 -42.78 -13.95 -11.10
CA VAL A 212 -41.89 -13.46 -12.15
C VAL A 212 -41.49 -11.99 -11.91
N ARG A 213 -42.38 -11.17 -11.36
CA ARG A 213 -42.20 -9.73 -11.20
C ARG A 213 -41.84 -9.35 -9.77
N VAL A 214 -40.93 -8.39 -9.66
CA VAL A 214 -40.38 -7.77 -8.46
C VAL A 214 -40.31 -6.27 -8.59
#